data_AF-A0A2V2WF72-F1
#
_entry.id   AF-A0A2V2WF72-F1
#
_cell.length_a   1.000
_cell.length_b   1.000
_cell.length_c   1.000
_cell.angle_alpha   90.00
_cell.angle_beta   90.00
_cell.angle_gamma   90.00
#
_symmetry.space_group_name_H-M   'P 1'
#
loop_
_entity.id
_entity.type
_entity.pdbx_description
1 polymer ?
#
loop_
_entity_poly.entity_id
_entity_poly.type
_entity_poly.pdbx_seq_one_letter_code
_entity_poly.pdbx_strand_id
1 'polypeptide(L)'
;MVGMEQNIQEFGSQSTAGRYLLELDNAYNALHPNCRFRAFLYNMCAPGQSTMAVERERFIAAQAGGGCKEEELLRAQERNPDPLRMYPSPIHFMQELKARAEKQQEVITAMTKHVDVLISKSERFREMDEANVAQYRELMLEQVMLQRRWYSLLKKVETLRQLGLPLGEESRIARIVKTLNLQLSAPGVYRTALSELQPFLDAESATVASLLRSRPGDEAREPVVAKEDGMLQRRTDPQLLKNWTRFAERIQEGVEALIELLEKDSADMRAIRHRVGLT
;
A
#
# COMPACT_ATOMS: atom_id res chain seq x y z
N MET A 1 -13.59 -13.76 -63.53
CA MET A 1 -12.83 -14.90 -62.96
C MET A 1 -13.73 -15.70 -62.03
N VAL A 2 -14.81 -16.32 -62.54
CA VAL A 2 -15.82 -17.02 -61.72
C VAL A 2 -15.80 -18.55 -61.96
N GLY A 3 -15.06 -19.03 -62.97
CA GLY A 3 -15.06 -20.45 -63.36
C GLY A 3 -13.95 -21.32 -62.74
N MET A 4 -13.06 -20.77 -61.91
CA MET A 4 -11.90 -21.50 -61.38
C MET A 4 -12.15 -22.03 -59.96
N GLU A 5 -12.88 -21.28 -59.11
CA GLU A 5 -13.30 -21.74 -57.78
C GLU A 5 -14.33 -22.88 -57.85
N GLN A 6 -15.25 -22.83 -58.83
CA GLN A 6 -16.24 -23.88 -59.05
C GLN A 6 -15.60 -25.21 -59.50
N ASN A 7 -14.55 -25.15 -60.34
CA ASN A 7 -13.85 -26.35 -60.82
C ASN A 7 -13.03 -27.05 -59.73
N ILE A 8 -12.42 -26.32 -58.79
CA ILE A 8 -11.65 -26.90 -57.68
C ILE A 8 -12.58 -27.59 -56.68
N GLN A 9 -13.77 -27.00 -56.44
CA GLN A 9 -14.82 -27.60 -55.61
C GLN A 9 -15.32 -28.93 -56.17
N GLU A 10 -15.49 -29.03 -57.49
CA GLU A 10 -15.94 -30.26 -58.14
C GLU A 10 -14.87 -31.37 -58.14
N PHE A 11 -13.59 -31.06 -58.38
CA PHE A 11 -12.49 -32.02 -58.30
C PHE A 11 -12.24 -32.56 -56.88
N GLY A 12 -12.38 -31.70 -55.85
CA GLY A 12 -12.23 -32.09 -54.45
C GLY A 12 -13.32 -33.05 -53.97
N SER A 13 -14.50 -33.03 -54.58
CA SER A 13 -15.63 -33.85 -54.17
C SER A 13 -15.51 -35.33 -54.58
N GLN A 14 -14.69 -35.67 -55.58
CA GLN A 14 -14.65 -37.02 -56.18
C GLN A 14 -13.39 -37.83 -55.81
N SER A 15 -12.32 -37.20 -55.31
CA SER A 15 -11.07 -37.86 -54.92
C SER A 15 -10.79 -37.71 -53.42
N THR A 16 -10.50 -38.82 -52.73
CA THR A 16 -10.17 -38.83 -51.29
C THR A 16 -8.96 -37.96 -50.96
N ALA A 17 -7.93 -37.97 -51.82
CA ALA A 17 -6.74 -37.12 -51.66
C ALA A 17 -7.07 -35.63 -51.81
N GLY A 18 -7.99 -35.28 -52.71
CA GLY A 18 -8.47 -33.90 -52.88
C GLY A 18 -9.22 -33.39 -51.66
N ARG A 19 -10.06 -34.24 -51.04
CA ARG A 19 -10.73 -33.91 -49.78
C ARG A 19 -9.73 -33.66 -48.64
N TYR A 20 -8.70 -34.51 -48.49
CA TYR A 20 -7.68 -34.32 -47.46
C TYR A 20 -6.88 -33.03 -47.64
N LEU A 21 -6.50 -32.67 -48.87
CA LEU A 21 -5.78 -31.43 -49.14
C LEU A 21 -6.66 -30.20 -48.86
N LEU A 22 -7.94 -30.24 -49.23
CA LEU A 22 -8.90 -29.19 -48.89
C LEU A 22 -9.14 -29.08 -47.38
N GLU A 23 -9.20 -30.20 -46.65
CA GLU A 23 -9.30 -30.20 -45.20
C GLU A 23 -8.06 -29.59 -44.53
N LEU A 24 -6.87 -29.87 -45.04
CA LEU A 24 -5.64 -29.26 -44.56
C LEU A 24 -5.61 -27.76 -44.86
N ASP A 25 -5.96 -27.35 -46.08
CA ASP A 25 -6.02 -25.93 -46.44
C ASP A 25 -7.02 -25.16 -45.57
N ASN A 26 -8.21 -25.73 -45.36
CA ASN A 26 -9.24 -25.18 -44.47
C ASN A 26 -8.81 -25.15 -43.00
N ALA A 27 -7.98 -26.09 -42.54
CA ALA A 27 -7.46 -26.15 -41.18
C ALA A 27 -6.35 -25.11 -40.93
N TYR A 28 -5.59 -24.76 -41.98
CA TYR A 28 -4.49 -23.80 -41.96
C TYR A 28 -4.87 -22.39 -42.44
N ASN A 29 -6.15 -22.15 -42.74
CA ASN A 29 -6.66 -20.83 -43.09
C ASN A 29 -7.25 -20.11 -41.86
N ALA A 30 -6.67 -18.96 -41.47
CA ALA A 30 -7.10 -18.16 -40.33
C ALA A 30 -8.56 -17.67 -40.44
N LEU A 31 -8.99 -17.37 -41.66
CA LEU A 31 -10.33 -16.85 -41.94
C LEU A 31 -11.37 -17.97 -41.99
N HIS A 32 -10.95 -19.22 -42.15
CA HIS A 32 -11.88 -20.33 -42.29
C HIS A 32 -12.50 -20.72 -40.93
N PRO A 33 -13.82 -20.94 -40.86
CA PRO A 33 -14.50 -21.33 -39.62
C PRO A 33 -13.95 -22.60 -38.96
N ASN A 34 -13.36 -23.51 -39.74
CA ASN A 34 -12.77 -24.77 -39.27
C ASN A 34 -11.25 -24.70 -39.00
N CYS A 35 -10.67 -23.51 -38.84
CA CYS A 35 -9.26 -23.35 -38.50
C CYS A 35 -8.90 -24.17 -37.24
N ARG A 36 -7.90 -25.05 -37.34
CA ARG A 36 -7.47 -25.89 -36.20
C ARG A 36 -6.54 -25.15 -35.23
N PHE A 37 -6.00 -24.02 -35.64
CA PHE A 37 -5.08 -23.19 -34.84
C PHE A 37 -5.79 -22.00 -34.19
N ARG A 38 -7.09 -22.14 -33.89
CA ARG A 38 -7.86 -21.16 -33.15
C ARG A 38 -7.86 -21.47 -31.65
N ALA A 39 -7.62 -20.45 -30.85
CA ALA A 39 -7.88 -20.48 -29.41
C ALA A 39 -8.68 -19.25 -29.00
N PHE A 40 -9.35 -19.30 -27.86
CA PHE A 40 -10.03 -18.14 -27.28
C PHE A 40 -9.26 -17.65 -26.07
N LEU A 41 -9.05 -16.33 -26.04
CA LEU A 41 -8.47 -15.65 -24.90
C LEU A 41 -9.40 -14.52 -24.46
N TYR A 42 -9.39 -14.21 -23.17
CA TYR A 42 -10.34 -13.26 -22.59
C TYR A 42 -9.73 -11.87 -22.48
N ASN A 43 -10.39 -10.88 -23.06
CA ASN A 43 -10.01 -9.47 -22.97
C ASN A 43 -10.89 -8.77 -21.95
N MET A 44 -10.32 -7.80 -21.23
CA MET A 44 -11.06 -6.98 -20.27
C MET A 44 -11.92 -5.93 -20.97
N CYS A 45 -13.12 -5.68 -20.45
CA CYS A 45 -14.02 -4.60 -20.84
C CYS A 45 -14.58 -3.91 -19.59
N ALA A 46 -15.20 -2.74 -19.78
CA ALA A 46 -15.91 -2.09 -18.70
C ALA A 46 -17.11 -2.95 -18.24
N PRO A 47 -17.53 -2.86 -16.97
CA PRO A 47 -18.65 -3.65 -16.46
C PRO A 47 -19.91 -3.46 -17.31
N GLY A 48 -20.52 -4.57 -17.73
CA GLY A 48 -21.77 -4.56 -18.51
C GLY A 48 -21.61 -4.32 -20.03
N GLN A 49 -20.38 -4.20 -20.53
CA GLN A 49 -20.10 -4.04 -21.96
C GLN A 49 -19.69 -5.35 -22.66
N SER A 50 -19.66 -6.48 -21.96
CA SER A 50 -19.14 -7.74 -22.49
C SER A 50 -19.92 -8.26 -23.69
N THR A 51 -21.25 -8.17 -23.68
CA THR A 51 -22.11 -8.56 -24.81
C THR A 51 -21.83 -7.74 -26.06
N MET A 52 -21.81 -6.41 -25.92
CA MET A 52 -21.46 -5.49 -27.01
C MET A 52 -20.04 -5.71 -27.53
N ALA A 53 -19.09 -6.05 -26.66
CA ALA A 53 -17.73 -6.37 -27.07
C ALA A 53 -17.67 -7.65 -27.92
N VAL A 54 -18.42 -8.69 -27.56
CA VAL A 54 -18.51 -9.91 -28.40
C VAL A 54 -19.12 -9.61 -29.76
N GLU A 55 -20.22 -8.85 -29.80
CA GLU A 55 -20.87 -8.46 -31.06
C GLU A 55 -19.92 -7.66 -31.96
N ARG A 56 -19.13 -6.76 -31.36
CA ARG A 56 -18.11 -5.99 -32.08
C ARG A 56 -17.04 -6.90 -32.68
N GLU A 57 -16.50 -7.86 -31.93
CA GLU A 57 -15.51 -8.82 -32.45
C GLU A 57 -16.09 -9.67 -33.59
N ARG A 58 -17.35 -10.14 -33.44
CA ARG A 58 -18.06 -10.86 -34.50
C ARG A 58 -18.16 -10.04 -35.77
N PHE A 59 -18.53 -8.76 -35.64
CA PHE A 59 -18.65 -7.84 -36.76
C PHE A 59 -17.30 -7.60 -37.46
N ILE A 60 -16.23 -7.38 -36.69
CA ILE A 60 -14.88 -7.18 -37.24
C ILE A 60 -14.41 -8.43 -37.99
N ALA A 61 -14.60 -9.63 -37.41
CA ALA A 61 -14.23 -10.88 -38.05
C ALA A 61 -14.99 -11.08 -39.37
N ALA A 62 -16.30 -10.84 -39.38
CA ALA A 62 -17.14 -10.96 -40.57
C ALA A 62 -16.72 -9.99 -41.68
N GLN A 63 -16.36 -8.74 -41.34
CA GLN A 63 -15.83 -7.78 -42.31
C GLN A 63 -14.49 -8.21 -42.92
N ALA A 64 -13.65 -8.91 -42.14
CA ALA A 64 -12.39 -9.46 -42.62
C ALA A 64 -12.55 -10.71 -43.50
N GLY A 65 -13.79 -11.14 -43.79
CA GLY A 65 -14.08 -12.38 -44.51
C GLY A 65 -13.82 -13.64 -43.68
N GLY A 66 -13.68 -13.48 -42.36
CA GLY A 66 -13.42 -14.55 -41.43
C GLY A 66 -14.55 -14.76 -40.42
N GLY A 67 -14.40 -15.79 -39.58
CA GLY A 67 -15.35 -16.06 -38.53
C GLY A 67 -15.03 -17.34 -37.77
N CYS A 68 -15.64 -17.49 -36.61
CA CYS A 68 -15.60 -18.74 -35.86
C CYS A 68 -16.96 -19.43 -35.91
N LYS A 69 -16.97 -20.74 -35.61
CA LYS A 69 -18.24 -21.45 -35.45
C LYS A 69 -18.98 -20.87 -34.26
N GLU A 70 -20.28 -20.66 -34.43
CA GLU A 70 -21.14 -20.15 -33.36
C GLU A 70 -21.04 -21.02 -32.09
N GLU A 71 -20.97 -22.34 -32.25
CA GLU A 71 -20.81 -23.29 -31.14
C GLU A 71 -19.52 -23.08 -30.33
N GLU A 72 -18.42 -22.77 -31.00
CA GLU A 72 -17.12 -22.55 -30.33
C GLU A 72 -17.14 -21.25 -29.53
N LEU A 73 -17.77 -20.22 -30.09
CA LEU A 73 -17.92 -18.92 -29.43
C LEU A 73 -18.86 -19.00 -28.22
N LEU A 74 -19.99 -19.71 -28.34
CA LEU A 74 -20.90 -19.94 -27.22
C LEU A 74 -20.20 -20.69 -26.08
N ARG A 75 -19.43 -21.76 -26.40
CA ARG A 75 -18.60 -22.46 -25.40
C ARG A 75 -17.56 -21.56 -24.76
N ALA A 76 -16.95 -20.64 -25.51
CA ALA A 76 -16.00 -19.68 -24.97
C ALA A 76 -16.68 -18.65 -24.06
N GLN A 77 -17.90 -18.22 -24.38
CA GLN A 77 -18.70 -17.35 -23.51
C GLN A 77 -19.09 -18.06 -22.20
N GLU A 78 -19.50 -19.32 -22.27
CA GLU A 78 -19.83 -20.14 -21.09
C GLU A 78 -18.62 -20.38 -20.18
N ARG A 79 -17.43 -20.55 -20.75
CA ARG A 79 -16.17 -20.78 -20.02
C ARG A 79 -15.47 -19.50 -19.57
N ASN A 80 -16.11 -18.35 -19.75
CA ASN A 80 -15.53 -17.07 -19.40
C ASN A 80 -15.39 -16.93 -17.87
N PRO A 81 -14.18 -16.68 -17.33
CA PRO A 81 -13.99 -16.56 -15.88
C PRO A 81 -14.68 -15.34 -15.26
N ASP A 82 -14.92 -14.27 -16.03
CA ASP A 82 -15.67 -13.09 -15.57
C ASP A 82 -16.57 -12.56 -16.70
N PRO A 83 -17.82 -13.06 -16.83
CA PRO A 83 -18.75 -12.63 -17.87
C PRO A 83 -19.14 -11.15 -17.82
N LEU A 84 -18.93 -10.45 -16.70
CA LEU A 84 -19.30 -9.04 -16.55
C LEU A 84 -18.21 -8.09 -17.07
N ARG A 85 -16.95 -8.52 -16.98
CA ARG A 85 -15.78 -7.68 -17.28
C ARG A 85 -14.84 -8.27 -18.32
N MET A 86 -15.13 -9.47 -18.81
CA MET A 86 -14.33 -10.10 -19.85
C MET A 86 -15.19 -10.57 -21.01
N TYR A 87 -14.57 -10.67 -22.18
CA TYR A 87 -15.18 -11.24 -23.37
C TYR A 87 -14.18 -12.11 -24.14
N PRO A 88 -14.63 -13.21 -24.77
CA PRO A 88 -13.77 -14.07 -25.57
C PRO A 88 -13.36 -13.37 -26.88
N SER A 89 -12.07 -13.42 -27.18
CA SER A 89 -11.47 -12.93 -28.42
C SER A 89 -10.75 -14.11 -29.09
N PRO A 90 -11.12 -14.47 -30.33
CA PRO A 90 -10.46 -15.55 -31.05
C PRO A 90 -9.05 -15.10 -31.45
N ILE A 91 -8.08 -15.98 -31.24
CA ILE A 91 -6.72 -15.82 -31.75
C ILE A 91 -6.40 -16.96 -32.70
N HIS A 92 -5.67 -16.64 -33.78
CA HIS A 92 -5.27 -17.57 -34.82
C HIS A 92 -3.75 -17.64 -34.90
N PHE A 93 -3.23 -18.86 -34.89
CA PHE A 93 -1.80 -19.14 -35.04
C PHE A 93 -0.90 -18.47 -34.00
N MET A 94 0.40 -18.69 -34.14
CA MET A 94 1.42 -18.16 -33.24
C MET A 94 1.67 -16.66 -33.47
N GLN A 95 1.36 -16.11 -34.65
CA GLN A 95 1.58 -14.70 -34.94
C GLN A 95 0.68 -13.79 -34.08
N GLU A 96 -0.61 -14.11 -33.96
CA GLU A 96 -1.52 -13.33 -33.10
C GLU A 96 -1.20 -13.55 -31.61
N LEU A 97 -0.78 -14.76 -31.23
CA LEU A 97 -0.30 -15.02 -29.88
C LEU A 97 0.95 -14.19 -29.54
N LYS A 98 1.89 -14.07 -30.49
CA LYS A 98 3.08 -13.22 -30.35
C LYS A 98 2.69 -11.75 -30.21
N ALA A 99 1.81 -11.24 -31.07
CA ALA A 99 1.31 -9.87 -30.98
C ALA A 99 0.64 -9.58 -29.63
N ARG A 100 -0.08 -10.57 -29.08
CA ARG A 100 -0.66 -10.47 -27.74
C ARG A 100 0.41 -10.45 -26.64
N ALA A 101 1.43 -11.28 -26.74
CA ALA A 101 2.54 -11.29 -25.78
C ALA A 101 3.31 -9.95 -25.79
N GLU A 102 3.53 -9.36 -26.98
CA GLU A 102 4.13 -8.03 -27.14
C GLU A 102 3.26 -6.96 -26.46
N LYS A 103 1.94 -6.98 -26.69
CA LYS A 103 1.00 -6.07 -26.01
C LYS A 103 0.97 -6.26 -24.49
N GLN A 104 1.08 -7.50 -24.01
CA GLN A 104 1.20 -7.78 -22.57
C GLN A 104 2.48 -7.19 -21.99
N GLN A 105 3.60 -7.31 -22.70
CA GLN A 105 4.86 -6.71 -22.28
C GLN A 105 4.76 -5.18 -22.21
N GLU A 106 4.13 -4.53 -23.19
CA GLU A 106 3.86 -3.09 -23.16
C GLU A 106 3.05 -2.69 -21.92
N VAL A 107 1.95 -3.39 -21.64
CA VAL A 107 1.11 -3.12 -20.46
C VAL A 107 1.89 -3.33 -19.16
N ILE A 108 2.68 -4.40 -19.06
CA ILE A 108 3.53 -4.67 -17.89
C ILE A 108 4.52 -3.51 -17.69
N THR A 109 5.20 -3.06 -18.76
CA THR A 109 6.15 -1.95 -18.63
C THR A 109 5.47 -0.64 -18.23
N ALA A 110 4.25 -0.38 -18.72
CA ALA A 110 3.45 0.77 -18.28
C ALA A 110 3.04 0.66 -16.81
N MET A 111 2.61 -0.52 -16.36
CA MET A 111 2.28 -0.78 -14.95
C MET A 111 3.50 -0.62 -14.04
N THR A 112 4.67 -1.11 -14.43
CA THR A 112 5.91 -0.92 -13.66
C THR A 112 6.23 0.56 -13.48
N LYS A 113 6.13 1.38 -14.54
CA LYS A 113 6.30 2.83 -14.43
C LYS A 113 5.32 3.47 -13.46
N HIS A 114 4.06 3.02 -13.45
CA HIS A 114 3.08 3.50 -12.48
C HIS A 114 3.44 3.11 -11.04
N VAL A 115 3.94 1.89 -10.83
CA VAL A 115 4.43 1.43 -9.52
C VAL A 115 5.62 2.28 -9.06
N ASP A 116 6.59 2.58 -9.93
CA ASP A 116 7.74 3.43 -9.60
C ASP A 116 7.30 4.85 -9.18
N VAL A 117 6.27 5.40 -9.87
CA VAL A 117 5.66 6.69 -9.47
C VAL A 117 4.98 6.59 -8.11
N LEU A 118 4.35 5.47 -7.76
CA LEU A 118 3.76 5.28 -6.43
C LEU A 118 4.84 5.15 -5.34
N ILE A 119 5.93 4.43 -5.62
CA ILE A 119 7.07 4.29 -4.70
C ILE A 119 7.69 5.67 -4.43
N SER A 120 8.03 6.43 -5.46
CA SER A 120 8.58 7.78 -5.30
C SER A 120 7.63 8.73 -4.55
N LYS A 121 6.32 8.62 -4.75
CA LYS A 121 5.34 9.37 -3.94
C LYS A 121 5.35 8.95 -2.47
N SER A 122 5.47 7.65 -2.19
CA SER A 122 5.54 7.13 -0.82
C SER A 122 6.80 7.62 -0.09
N GLU A 123 7.94 7.64 -0.78
CA GLU A 123 9.20 8.17 -0.25
C GLU A 123 9.07 9.67 0.06
N ARG A 124 8.47 10.44 -0.86
CA ARG A 124 8.21 11.86 -0.64
C ARG A 124 7.29 12.12 0.56
N PHE A 125 6.27 11.29 0.77
CA PHE A 125 5.41 11.41 1.94
C PHE A 125 6.17 11.09 3.24
N ARG A 126 7.07 10.11 3.21
CA ARG A 126 7.93 9.81 4.36
C ARG A 126 8.85 10.97 4.71
N GLU A 127 9.51 11.57 3.71
CA GLU A 127 10.37 12.75 3.92
C GLU A 127 9.57 13.95 4.48
N MET A 128 8.36 14.18 3.97
CA MET A 128 7.47 15.20 4.51
C MET A 128 7.05 14.91 5.95
N ASP A 129 6.78 13.65 6.28
CA ASP A 129 6.41 13.26 7.65
C ASP A 129 7.56 13.49 8.63
N GLU A 130 8.79 13.09 8.26
CA GLU A 130 9.99 13.36 9.05
C GLU A 130 10.21 14.87 9.29
N ALA A 131 10.03 15.70 8.24
CA ALA A 131 10.11 17.15 8.35
C ALA A 131 9.00 17.73 9.24
N ASN A 132 7.78 17.24 9.10
CA ASN A 132 6.63 17.65 9.91
C ASN A 132 6.83 17.30 11.39
N VAL A 133 7.37 16.11 11.69
CA VAL A 133 7.68 15.70 13.06
C VAL A 133 8.75 16.60 13.68
N ALA A 134 9.77 16.97 12.92
CA ALA A 134 10.79 17.92 13.39
C ALA A 134 10.17 19.30 13.69
N GLN A 135 9.39 19.84 12.75
CA GLN A 135 8.71 21.13 12.92
C GLN A 135 7.71 21.11 14.08
N TYR A 136 6.96 20.02 14.24
CA TYR A 136 6.02 19.84 15.34
C TYR A 136 6.72 19.92 16.70
N ARG A 137 7.90 19.29 16.83
CA ARG A 137 8.71 19.37 18.06
C ARG A 137 9.17 20.79 18.36
N GLU A 138 9.60 21.55 17.34
CA GLU A 138 9.97 22.96 17.50
C GLU A 138 8.78 23.80 17.96
N LEU A 139 7.62 23.65 17.30
CA LEU A 139 6.40 24.37 17.67
C LEU A 139 5.94 24.04 19.10
N MET A 140 6.06 22.79 19.53
CA MET A 140 5.76 22.39 20.91
C MET A 140 6.69 23.07 21.93
N LEU A 141 7.99 23.20 21.62
CA LEU A 141 8.93 23.95 22.47
C LEU A 141 8.59 25.44 22.51
N GLU A 142 8.31 26.04 21.35
CA GLU A 142 7.91 27.45 21.26
C GLU A 142 6.61 27.71 22.03
N GLN A 143 5.63 26.81 21.94
CA GLN A 143 4.39 26.88 22.69
C GLN A 143 4.64 26.88 24.21
N VAL A 144 5.52 26.00 24.71
CA VAL A 144 5.88 25.99 26.14
C VAL A 144 6.59 27.29 26.54
N MET A 145 7.47 27.82 25.69
CA MET A 145 8.14 29.11 25.95
C MET A 145 7.15 30.27 25.97
N LEU A 146 6.20 30.30 25.04
CA LEU A 146 5.11 31.27 24.97
C LEU A 146 4.20 31.18 26.20
N GLN A 147 3.79 29.98 26.61
CA GLN A 147 3.03 29.75 27.83
C GLN A 147 3.79 30.29 29.05
N ARG A 148 5.09 30.03 29.17
CA ARG A 148 5.91 30.57 30.25
C ARG A 148 5.95 32.11 30.24
N ARG A 149 6.13 32.73 29.07
CA ARG A 149 6.11 34.19 28.91
C ARG A 149 4.75 34.77 29.28
N TRP A 150 3.67 34.12 28.85
CA TRP A 150 2.29 34.46 29.18
C TRP A 150 2.04 34.42 30.69
N TYR A 151 2.38 33.31 31.37
CA TYR A 151 2.24 33.20 32.82
C TYR A 151 3.07 34.25 33.57
N SER A 152 4.27 34.58 33.08
CA SER A 152 5.10 35.64 33.67
C SER A 152 4.45 37.01 33.56
N LEU A 153 3.87 37.33 32.39
CA LEU A 153 3.09 38.56 32.19
C LEU A 153 1.84 38.59 33.05
N LEU A 154 1.05 37.51 33.04
CA LEU A 154 -0.16 37.37 33.84
C LEU A 154 0.14 37.57 35.33
N LYS A 155 1.22 36.97 35.84
CA LYS A 155 1.69 37.18 37.21
C LYS A 155 1.95 38.66 37.48
N LYS A 156 2.68 39.36 36.61
CA LYS A 156 2.98 40.79 36.79
C LYS A 156 1.71 41.65 36.76
N VAL A 157 0.83 41.40 35.80
CA VAL A 157 -0.43 42.14 35.67
C VAL A 157 -1.31 41.94 36.90
N GLU A 158 -1.46 40.71 37.37
CA GLU A 158 -2.28 40.42 38.54
C GLU A 158 -1.66 41.00 39.82
N THR A 159 -0.33 40.94 39.97
CA THR A 159 0.33 41.61 41.11
C THR A 159 0.13 43.11 41.13
N LEU A 160 0.06 43.77 39.96
CA LEU A 160 -0.22 45.20 39.87
C LEU A 160 -1.69 45.51 40.14
N ARG A 161 -2.61 44.67 39.63
CA ARG A 161 -4.06 44.81 39.85
C ARG A 161 -4.45 44.64 41.32
N GLN A 162 -3.82 43.68 42.00
CA GLN A 162 -4.09 43.35 43.40
C GLN A 162 -3.34 44.28 44.39
N LEU A 163 -2.49 45.18 43.90
CA LEU A 163 -1.67 46.02 44.76
C LEU A 163 -2.55 46.98 45.58
N GLY A 164 -2.51 46.83 46.91
CA GLY A 164 -3.33 47.63 47.84
C GLY A 164 -4.71 47.04 48.13
N LEU A 165 -5.08 45.91 47.52
CA LEU A 165 -6.28 45.15 47.88
C LEU A 165 -5.96 44.12 48.97
N PRO A 166 -6.94 43.77 49.83
CA PRO A 166 -6.77 42.70 50.81
C PRO A 166 -6.62 41.34 50.10
N LEU A 167 -5.76 40.48 50.65
CA LEU A 167 -5.51 39.13 50.14
C LEU A 167 -6.80 38.30 50.14
N GLY A 168 -7.21 37.80 48.97
CA GLY A 168 -8.31 36.88 48.76
C GLY A 168 -7.84 35.43 48.63
N GLU A 169 -7.89 34.88 47.43
CA GLU A 169 -7.51 33.49 47.16
C GLU A 169 -6.00 33.23 47.21
N GLU A 170 -5.14 34.26 47.28
CA GLU A 170 -3.68 34.08 47.28
C GLU A 170 -3.22 33.20 48.45
N SER A 171 -3.90 33.29 49.60
CA SER A 171 -3.58 32.48 50.77
C SER A 171 -3.78 30.99 50.53
N ARG A 172 -4.80 30.60 49.73
CA ARG A 172 -5.07 29.22 49.32
C ARG A 172 -4.03 28.75 48.31
N ILE A 173 -3.75 29.57 47.30
CA ILE A 173 -2.76 29.28 46.27
C ILE A 173 -1.36 29.12 46.90
N ALA A 174 -0.98 30.00 47.83
CA ALA A 174 0.29 29.93 48.53
C ALA A 174 0.45 28.64 49.35
N ARG A 175 -0.63 28.15 50.00
CA ARG A 175 -0.60 26.86 50.69
C ARG A 175 -0.35 25.71 49.71
N ILE A 176 -1.07 25.67 48.59
CA ILE A 176 -0.89 24.63 47.56
C ILE A 176 0.55 24.65 47.02
N VAL A 177 1.07 25.83 46.68
CA VAL A 177 2.46 25.99 46.21
C VAL A 177 3.47 25.54 47.27
N LYS A 178 3.24 25.86 48.54
CA LYS A 178 4.10 25.41 49.65
C LYS A 178 4.11 23.88 49.76
N THR A 179 2.94 23.24 49.67
CA THR A 179 2.84 21.77 49.70
C THR A 179 3.55 21.13 48.51
N LEU A 180 3.36 21.64 47.29
CA LEU A 180 4.05 21.15 46.10
C LEU A 180 5.57 21.33 46.20
N ASN A 181 6.04 22.49 46.65
CA ASN A 181 7.47 22.72 46.85
C ASN A 181 8.07 21.77 47.89
N LEU A 182 7.37 21.52 49.00
CA LEU A 182 7.81 20.56 50.03
C LEU A 182 7.91 19.13 49.48
N GLN A 183 6.97 18.72 48.62
CA GLN A 183 7.02 17.43 47.94
C GLN A 183 8.19 17.35 46.95
N LEU A 184 8.40 18.38 46.14
CA LEU A 184 9.51 18.44 45.18
C LEU A 184 10.88 18.49 45.87
N SER A 185 10.97 19.17 47.01
CA SER A 185 12.18 19.25 47.83
C SER A 185 12.34 18.12 48.84
N ALA A 186 11.43 17.14 48.86
CA ALA A 186 11.49 16.04 49.82
C ALA A 186 12.80 15.25 49.63
N PRO A 187 13.60 15.06 50.70
CA PRO A 187 14.82 14.28 50.61
C PRO A 187 14.47 12.83 50.28
N GLY A 188 15.27 12.18 49.45
CA GLY A 188 15.08 10.77 49.10
C GLY A 188 14.16 10.50 47.90
N VAL A 189 13.40 11.49 47.40
CA VAL A 189 12.36 11.23 46.39
C VAL A 189 12.82 11.57 44.96
N TYR A 190 12.93 12.85 44.62
CA TYR A 190 13.19 13.25 43.22
C TYR A 190 14.67 13.50 42.96
N ARG A 191 15.29 14.39 43.73
CA ARG A 191 16.66 14.84 43.47
C ARG A 191 17.70 13.73 43.72
N THR A 192 17.52 12.96 44.79
CA THR A 192 18.40 11.84 45.14
C THR A 192 18.23 10.68 44.17
N ALA A 193 16.98 10.30 43.83
CA ALA A 193 16.73 9.25 42.84
C ALA A 193 17.29 9.60 41.46
N LEU A 194 17.17 10.87 41.03
CA LEU A 194 17.80 11.32 39.78
C LEU A 194 19.34 11.25 39.85
N SER A 195 19.94 11.67 40.98
CA SER A 195 21.40 11.57 41.14
C SER A 195 21.91 10.13 41.26
N GLU A 196 21.08 9.21 41.74
CA GLU A 196 21.39 7.78 41.82
C GLU A 196 21.22 7.09 40.46
N LEU A 197 20.23 7.48 39.66
CA LEU A 197 19.98 6.91 38.32
C LEU A 197 21.00 7.38 37.28
N GLN A 198 21.48 8.62 37.38
CA GLN A 198 22.39 9.19 36.38
C GLN A 198 23.65 8.33 36.14
N PRO A 199 24.38 7.85 37.17
CA PRO A 199 25.52 6.95 36.97
C PRO A 199 25.18 5.62 36.30
N PHE A 200 23.98 5.06 36.54
CA PHE A 200 23.55 3.82 35.88
C PHE A 200 23.33 4.05 34.38
N LEU A 201 22.68 5.16 34.01
CA LEU A 201 22.49 5.54 32.62
C LEU A 201 23.82 5.85 31.93
N ASP A 202 24.74 6.52 32.61
CA ASP A 202 26.08 6.81 32.10
C ASP A 202 26.89 5.52 31.89
N ALA A 203 26.77 4.55 32.80
CA ALA A 203 27.41 3.24 32.67
C ALA A 203 26.82 2.40 31.53
N GLU A 204 25.49 2.30 31.44
CA GLU A 204 24.83 1.57 30.35
C GLU A 204 25.14 2.19 29.00
N SER A 205 25.05 3.51 28.86
CA SER A 205 25.41 4.20 27.62
C SER A 205 26.88 3.97 27.25
N ALA A 206 27.81 3.98 28.22
CA ALA A 206 29.20 3.64 27.97
C ALA A 206 29.40 2.18 27.52
N THR A 207 28.62 1.23 28.08
CA THR A 207 28.67 -0.18 27.66
C THR A 207 28.12 -0.39 26.25
N VAL A 208 27.03 0.30 25.88
CA VAL A 208 26.49 0.26 24.51
C VAL A 208 27.49 0.90 23.54
N ALA A 209 28.05 2.06 23.89
CA ALA A 209 29.05 2.74 23.06
C ALA A 209 30.35 1.93 22.92
N SER A 210 30.74 1.15 23.92
CA SER A 210 31.90 0.26 23.83
C SER A 210 31.60 -0.98 22.99
N LEU A 211 30.40 -1.57 23.10
CA LEU A 211 29.93 -2.67 22.23
C LEU A 211 29.83 -2.25 20.76
N LEU A 212 29.40 -1.01 20.49
CA LEU A 212 29.38 -0.46 19.14
C LEU A 212 30.80 -0.22 18.61
N ARG A 213 31.71 0.31 19.43
CA ARG A 213 33.12 0.57 19.04
C ARG A 213 33.99 -0.68 18.95
N SER A 214 33.69 -1.72 19.72
CA SER A 214 34.44 -2.99 19.73
C SER A 214 34.00 -3.98 18.64
N ARG A 215 33.02 -3.60 17.81
CA ARG A 215 32.81 -4.24 16.50
C ARG A 215 33.92 -3.78 15.54
N PRO A 216 34.83 -4.66 15.11
CA PRO A 216 35.80 -4.29 14.09
C PRO A 216 35.10 -4.34 12.73
N GLY A 217 35.02 -3.19 12.07
CA GLY A 217 34.67 -3.06 10.65
C GLY A 217 33.46 -2.17 10.40
N ASP A 218 33.65 -0.85 10.48
CA ASP A 218 32.98 0.11 9.59
C ASP A 218 33.48 1.56 9.74
N GLU A 219 34.81 1.77 9.75
CA GLU A 219 35.33 3.11 9.45
C GLU A 219 36.44 3.03 8.40
N ALA A 220 36.19 3.76 7.30
CA ALA A 220 37.04 4.03 6.14
C ALA A 220 37.16 2.93 5.05
N ARG A 221 36.16 2.84 4.16
CA ARG A 221 36.35 2.67 2.70
C ARG A 221 35.06 2.96 1.91
N GLU A 222 35.24 3.65 0.80
CA GLU A 222 34.26 3.99 -0.25
C GLU A 222 33.36 2.82 -0.72
N PRO A 223 32.21 3.10 -1.37
CA PRO A 223 31.16 2.12 -1.59
C PRO A 223 31.55 1.16 -2.72
N VAL A 224 32.10 0.02 -2.35
CA VAL A 224 32.20 -1.13 -3.24
C VAL A 224 31.30 -2.22 -2.68
N VAL A 225 30.26 -2.53 -3.46
CA VAL A 225 29.36 -3.68 -3.37
C VAL A 225 30.09 -4.90 -2.78
N ALA A 226 29.94 -5.10 -1.48
CA ALA A 226 30.48 -6.25 -0.78
C ALA A 226 29.38 -6.75 0.16
N LYS A 227 28.93 -7.98 -0.12
CA LYS A 227 27.93 -8.76 0.62
C LYS A 227 28.13 -8.58 2.13
N GLU A 228 27.21 -7.86 2.75
CA GLU A 228 27.10 -7.72 4.20
C GLU A 228 26.75 -9.09 4.79
N ASP A 229 27.74 -9.78 5.33
CA ASP A 229 27.56 -10.99 6.15
C ASP A 229 28.08 -10.66 7.56
N GLY A 230 27.37 -9.75 8.23
CA GLY A 230 27.63 -9.41 9.63
C GLY A 230 27.16 -10.56 10.53
N MET A 231 28.04 -11.08 11.40
CA MET A 231 27.78 -12.27 12.25
C MET A 231 26.51 -12.22 13.13
N LEU A 232 25.81 -11.08 13.22
CA LEU A 232 24.52 -10.96 13.91
C LEU A 232 23.31 -11.30 13.03
N GLN A 233 23.41 -11.19 11.70
CA GLN A 233 22.37 -11.72 10.79
C GLN A 233 22.26 -13.25 10.88
N ARG A 234 23.33 -13.95 11.29
CA ARG A 234 23.32 -15.42 11.45
C ARG A 234 22.54 -15.93 12.66
N ARG A 235 22.17 -15.09 13.63
CA ARG A 235 21.44 -15.54 14.85
C ARG A 235 19.93 -15.41 14.75
N THR A 236 19.43 -14.59 13.83
CA THR A 236 17.99 -14.40 13.65
C THR A 236 17.61 -14.95 12.30
N ASP A 237 16.82 -16.02 12.29
CA ASP A 237 16.30 -16.59 11.04
C ASP A 237 15.46 -15.51 10.33
N PRO A 238 15.84 -15.09 9.11
CA PRO A 238 15.13 -14.06 8.37
C PRO A 238 13.68 -14.46 8.05
N GLN A 239 13.36 -15.76 7.98
CA GLN A 239 11.99 -16.23 7.82
C GLN A 239 11.18 -16.05 9.11
N LEU A 240 11.79 -16.37 10.26
CA LEU A 240 11.21 -16.13 11.57
C LEU A 240 10.93 -14.63 11.78
N LEU A 241 11.88 -13.76 11.43
CA LEU A 241 11.69 -12.30 11.49
C LEU A 241 10.52 -11.83 10.62
N LYS A 242 10.41 -12.31 9.37
CA LYS A 242 9.27 -11.98 8.48
C LYS A 242 7.92 -12.43 9.03
N ASN A 243 7.88 -13.59 9.71
CA ASN A 243 6.65 -14.07 10.33
C ASN A 243 6.30 -13.23 11.57
N TRP A 244 7.31 -12.83 12.35
CA TRP A 244 7.14 -11.93 13.48
C TRP A 244 6.68 -10.53 13.06
N THR A 245 7.23 -9.95 11.99
CA THR A 245 6.78 -8.64 11.50
C THR A 245 5.32 -8.69 11.07
N ARG A 246 4.92 -9.71 10.28
CA ARG A 246 3.52 -9.91 9.89
C ARG A 246 2.58 -10.10 11.08
N PHE A 247 3.04 -10.83 12.10
CA PHE A 247 2.26 -11.02 13.32
C PHE A 247 2.12 -9.71 14.09
N ALA A 248 3.19 -8.93 14.22
CA ALA A 248 3.19 -7.63 14.86
C ALA A 248 2.29 -6.63 14.11
N GLU A 249 2.34 -6.59 12.77
CA GLU A 249 1.45 -5.78 11.93
C GLU A 249 -0.02 -6.09 12.21
N ARG A 250 -0.40 -7.38 12.25
CA ARG A 250 -1.79 -7.79 12.57
C ARG A 250 -2.21 -7.40 13.99
N ILE A 251 -1.31 -7.50 14.96
CA ILE A 251 -1.60 -7.05 16.32
C ILE A 251 -1.78 -5.54 16.32
N GLN A 252 -0.91 -4.79 15.64
CA GLN A 252 -1.00 -3.34 15.55
C GLN A 252 -2.36 -2.91 14.95
N GLU A 253 -2.75 -3.47 13.81
CA GLU A 253 -4.06 -3.22 13.19
C GLU A 253 -5.22 -3.53 14.16
N GLY A 254 -5.14 -4.65 14.89
CA GLY A 254 -6.15 -5.03 15.87
C GLY A 254 -6.22 -4.08 17.07
N VAL A 255 -5.07 -3.60 17.55
CA VAL A 255 -4.99 -2.63 18.66
C VAL A 255 -5.50 -1.27 18.22
N GLU A 256 -5.13 -0.80 17.03
CA GLU A 256 -5.62 0.46 16.45
C GLU A 256 -7.14 0.43 16.30
N ALA A 257 -7.71 -0.65 15.76
CA ALA A 257 -9.16 -0.81 15.65
C ALA A 257 -9.87 -0.82 17.01
N LEU A 258 -9.28 -1.42 18.04
CA LEU A 258 -9.82 -1.40 19.40
C LEU A 258 -9.75 0.00 20.02
N ILE A 259 -8.67 0.74 19.78
CA ILE A 259 -8.54 2.13 20.22
C ILE A 259 -9.64 2.98 19.57
N GLU A 260 -9.82 2.90 18.26
CA GLU A 260 -10.86 3.64 17.54
C GLU A 260 -12.27 3.30 18.06
N LEU A 261 -12.54 2.01 18.34
CA LEU A 261 -13.80 1.58 18.93
C LEU A 261 -14.02 2.21 20.31
N LEU A 262 -13.01 2.15 21.19
CA LEU A 262 -13.09 2.71 22.54
C LEU A 262 -13.24 4.23 22.52
N GLU A 263 -12.55 4.93 21.62
CA GLU A 263 -12.69 6.37 21.45
C GLU A 263 -14.11 6.73 21.04
N LYS A 264 -14.68 6.00 20.09
CA LYS A 264 -16.07 6.17 19.64
C LYS A 264 -17.07 5.88 20.76
N ASP A 265 -16.93 4.76 21.45
CA ASP A 265 -17.81 4.39 22.57
C ASP A 265 -17.72 5.43 23.71
N SER A 266 -16.52 5.95 23.99
CA SER A 266 -16.34 7.00 25.00
C SER A 266 -17.01 8.32 24.58
N ALA A 267 -17.02 8.64 23.28
CA ALA A 267 -17.66 9.82 22.74
C ALA A 267 -19.18 9.68 22.79
N ASP A 268 -19.70 8.51 22.42
CA ASP A 268 -21.12 8.19 22.47
C ASP A 268 -21.64 8.19 23.92
N MET A 269 -20.90 7.60 24.86
CA MET A 269 -21.23 7.63 26.29
C MET A 269 -21.23 9.06 26.86
N ARG A 270 -20.27 9.90 26.46
CA ARG A 270 -20.28 11.34 26.82
C ARG A 270 -21.50 12.05 26.23
N ALA A 271 -21.86 11.77 24.99
CA ALA A 271 -23.03 12.35 24.34
C ALA A 271 -24.34 11.92 25.01
N ILE A 272 -24.47 10.64 25.39
CA ILE A 272 -25.62 10.12 26.15
C ILE A 272 -25.70 10.79 27.52
N ARG A 273 -24.59 10.88 28.25
CA ARG A 273 -24.55 11.56 29.55
C ARG A 273 -24.97 13.02 29.45
N HIS A 274 -24.53 13.73 28.42
CA HIS A 274 -24.96 15.10 28.17
C HIS A 274 -26.47 15.21 27.89
N ARG A 275 -27.05 14.25 27.15
CA ARG A 275 -28.49 14.23 26.86
C ARG A 275 -29.34 13.88 28.08
N VAL A 276 -28.90 12.94 28.92
CA VAL A 276 -29.62 12.52 30.14
C VAL A 276 -29.43 13.52 31.30
N GLY A 277 -28.31 14.24 31.35
CA GLY A 277 -28.07 15.28 32.36
C GLY A 277 -28.79 16.62 32.10
N LEU A 278 -29.49 16.75 30.97
CA LEU A 278 -30.31 17.92 30.59
C LEU A 278 -31.82 17.70 30.81
N THR A 279 -32.22 16.55 31.37
CA THR A 279 -33.55 16.28 31.93
C THR A 279 -33.49 16.29 33.44
#